data_AF-A0AAW6NGH4-F1
#
_entry.id   AF-A0AAW6NGH4-F1
#
_cell.length_a   1.000
_cell.length_b   1.000
_cell.length_c   1.000
_cell.angle_alpha   90.00
_cell.angle_beta   90.00
_cell.angle_gamma   90.00
#
_symmetry.space_group_name_H-M   'P 1'
#
loop_
_entity.id
_entity.type
_entity.pdbx_description
1 polymer ?
#
loop_
_entity_poly.entity_id
_entity_poly.type
_entity_poly.pdbx_seq_one_letter_code
_entity_poly.pdbx_strand_id
1 'polypeptide(L)'
;YLAAQYAQGRLWVENPAQRAQGEKWMDWANQTLSPTHRVILMGLIRTPEADRDYPAIHAAQDACESLFAMMDAELAKHTWFSGDTFGVGDIAVAPFVWNLTNMGLSWTPRPHLERWIQQLSERPAYRNVVMIPVT
;
A
#
# COMPACT_ATOMS: atom_id res chain seq x y z
N TYR A 1 -15.26 -9.95 2.38
CA TYR A 1 -16.59 -9.98 3.02
C TYR A 1 -17.35 -8.66 2.87
N LEU A 2 -16.96 -7.56 3.53
CA LEU A 2 -17.73 -6.30 3.52
C LEU A 2 -18.04 -5.75 2.12
N ALA A 3 -17.08 -5.85 1.19
CA ALA A 3 -17.29 -5.45 -0.21
C ALA A 3 -18.45 -6.24 -0.84
N ALA A 4 -18.43 -7.57 -0.75
CA ALA A 4 -19.45 -8.45 -1.29
C ALA A 4 -20.83 -8.28 -0.62
N GLN A 5 -20.85 -7.99 0.67
CA GLN A 5 -22.10 -7.91 1.45
C GLN A 5 -22.77 -6.54 1.35
N TYR A 6 -22.00 -5.44 1.31
CA TYR A 6 -22.53 -4.09 1.50
C TYR A 6 -22.13 -3.10 0.40
N ALA A 7 -21.27 -3.50 -0.55
CA ALA A 7 -20.76 -2.62 -1.60
C ALA A 7 -20.81 -3.26 -3.00
N GLN A 8 -21.84 -4.06 -3.26
CA GLN A 8 -22.20 -4.49 -4.61
C GLN A 8 -22.40 -3.28 -5.53
N GLY A 9 -21.89 -3.35 -6.76
CA GLY A 9 -21.89 -2.21 -7.69
C GLY A 9 -20.98 -1.04 -7.30
N ARG A 10 -20.18 -1.16 -6.24
CA ARG A 10 -19.23 -0.13 -5.79
C ARG A 10 -17.81 -0.66 -5.61
N LEU A 11 -17.61 -1.66 -4.75
CA LEU A 11 -16.31 -2.25 -4.43
C LEU A 11 -16.24 -3.74 -4.76
N TRP A 12 -17.38 -4.41 -4.88
CA TRP A 12 -17.43 -5.81 -5.31
C TRP A 12 -17.53 -5.90 -6.83
N VAL A 13 -16.60 -6.62 -7.43
CA VAL A 13 -16.57 -6.93 -8.86
C VAL A 13 -17.15 -8.32 -9.04
N GLU A 14 -18.25 -8.47 -9.78
CA GLU A 14 -18.92 -9.77 -9.94
C GLU A 14 -18.14 -10.76 -10.79
N ASN A 15 -17.56 -10.28 -11.90
CA ASN A 15 -16.80 -11.13 -12.81
C ASN A 15 -15.53 -11.66 -12.10
N PRO A 16 -15.36 -12.99 -11.96
CA PRO A 16 -14.24 -13.54 -11.19
C PRO A 16 -12.86 -13.20 -11.75
N ALA A 17 -12.70 -13.18 -13.08
CA ALA A 17 -11.41 -12.90 -13.72
C ALA A 17 -11.00 -11.43 -13.52
N GLN A 18 -11.94 -10.50 -13.65
CA GLN A 18 -11.70 -9.08 -13.36
C GLN A 18 -11.44 -8.87 -11.87
N ARG A 19 -12.22 -9.52 -11.00
CA ARG A 19 -12.04 -9.42 -9.54
C ARG A 19 -10.66 -9.94 -9.11
N ALA A 20 -10.20 -11.04 -9.69
CA ALA A 20 -8.88 -11.61 -9.39
C ALA A 20 -7.72 -10.65 -9.68
N GLN A 21 -7.87 -9.72 -10.62
CA GLN A 21 -6.85 -8.70 -10.88
C GLN A 21 -6.67 -7.74 -9.70
N GLY A 22 -7.73 -7.46 -8.93
CA GLY A 22 -7.63 -6.70 -7.69
C GLY A 22 -7.31 -7.58 -6.47
N GLU A 23 -7.90 -8.77 -6.38
CA GLU A 23 -7.69 -9.67 -5.23
C GLU A 23 -6.24 -10.15 -5.10
N LYS A 24 -5.51 -10.32 -6.21
CA LYS A 24 -4.07 -10.66 -6.16
C LYS A 24 -3.25 -9.63 -5.36
N TRP A 25 -3.64 -8.36 -5.40
CA TRP A 25 -2.98 -7.29 -4.65
C TRP A 25 -3.31 -7.33 -3.16
N MET A 26 -4.45 -7.90 -2.76
CA MET A 26 -4.77 -8.14 -1.36
C MET A 26 -3.83 -9.19 -0.75
N ASP A 27 -3.64 -10.29 -1.45
CA ASP A 27 -2.71 -11.34 -1.03
C ASP A 27 -1.27 -10.86 -1.04
N TRP A 28 -0.85 -10.19 -2.13
CA TRP A 28 0.49 -9.62 -2.25
C TRP A 28 0.80 -8.59 -1.14
N ALA A 29 -0.17 -7.75 -0.76
CA ALA A 29 0.01 -6.78 0.31
C ALA A 29 0.41 -7.46 1.63
N ASN A 30 -0.25 -8.56 1.99
CA ASN A 30 0.03 -9.27 3.23
C ASN A 30 1.22 -10.23 3.14
N GLN A 31 1.44 -10.85 1.99
CA GLN A 31 2.47 -11.90 1.84
C GLN A 31 3.82 -11.34 1.41
N THR A 32 3.86 -10.18 0.75
CA THR A 32 5.08 -9.62 0.16
C THR A 32 5.41 -8.25 0.72
N LEU A 33 4.44 -7.31 0.74
CA LEU A 33 4.71 -5.95 1.23
C LEU A 33 4.80 -5.89 2.75
N SER A 34 3.86 -6.51 3.46
CA SER A 34 3.75 -6.47 4.92
C SER A 34 5.01 -6.96 5.66
N PRO A 35 5.69 -8.07 5.26
CA PRO A 35 6.93 -8.48 5.91
C PRO A 35 8.04 -7.41 5.87
N THR A 36 8.25 -6.78 4.71
CA THR A 36 9.24 -5.70 4.55
C THR A 36 8.81 -4.43 5.30
N HIS A 37 7.54 -4.04 5.16
CA HIS A 37 6.95 -2.92 5.90
C HIS A 37 7.13 -3.09 7.42
N ARG A 38 6.90 -4.29 7.95
CA ARG A 38 7.00 -4.58 9.38
C ARG A 38 8.39 -4.33 9.92
N VAL A 39 9.45 -4.69 9.19
CA VAL A 39 10.84 -4.44 9.61
C VAL A 39 11.09 -2.94 9.75
N ILE A 40 10.68 -2.15 8.76
CA ILE A 40 10.86 -0.70 8.75
C ILE A 40 10.03 -0.04 9.86
N LEU A 41 8.76 -0.37 9.99
CA LEU A 41 7.86 0.22 10.99
C LEU A 41 8.33 -0.11 12.41
N MET A 42 8.69 -1.36 12.69
CA MET A 42 9.21 -1.73 14.00
C MET A 42 10.51 -0.99 14.28
N GLY A 43 11.47 -1.04 13.36
CA GLY A 43 12.80 -0.46 13.54
C GLY A 43 12.79 1.05 13.72
N LEU A 44 12.00 1.79 12.95
CA LEU A 44 12.05 3.25 12.97
C LEU A 44 11.04 3.88 13.95
N ILE A 45 9.88 3.27 14.14
CA ILE A 45 8.79 3.88 14.92
C ILE A 45 8.60 3.20 16.28
N ARG A 46 8.74 1.87 16.35
CA ARG A 46 8.43 1.10 17.57
C ARG A 46 9.64 0.73 18.42
N THR A 47 10.85 0.91 17.90
CA THR A 47 12.11 0.62 18.59
C THR A 47 12.84 1.93 18.94
N PRO A 48 13.23 2.14 20.21
CA PRO A 48 14.06 3.27 20.61
C PRO A 48 15.35 3.32 19.79
N GLU A 49 15.85 4.52 19.49
CA GLU A 49 16.98 4.71 18.59
C GLU A 49 18.24 3.90 18.97
N ALA A 50 18.51 3.78 20.27
CA ALA A 50 19.65 3.03 20.81
C ALA A 50 19.59 1.52 20.53
N ASP A 51 18.41 0.97 20.27
CA ASP A 51 18.16 -0.47 20.09
C ASP A 51 17.90 -0.86 18.63
N ARG A 52 18.05 0.08 17.69
CA ARG A 52 17.72 -0.15 16.27
C ARG A 52 18.77 -0.99 15.56
N ASP A 53 18.30 -2.02 14.86
CA ASP A 53 19.09 -2.75 13.87
C ASP A 53 19.07 -2.01 12.52
N TYR A 54 19.93 -1.01 12.39
CA TYR A 54 20.07 -0.23 11.16
C TYR A 54 20.40 -1.08 9.93
N PRO A 55 21.30 -2.08 9.98
CA PRO A 55 21.52 -2.99 8.87
C PRO A 55 20.23 -3.66 8.37
N ALA A 56 19.39 -4.19 9.26
CA ALA A 56 18.12 -4.81 8.87
C ALA A 56 17.13 -3.78 8.31
N ILE A 57 17.08 -2.57 8.88
CA ILE A 57 16.21 -1.49 8.40
C ILE A 57 16.62 -1.06 6.99
N HIS A 58 17.91 -0.83 6.73
CA HIS A 58 18.39 -0.43 5.40
C HIS A 58 18.14 -1.52 4.36
N ALA A 59 18.40 -2.80 4.70
CA ALA A 59 18.09 -3.91 3.81
C ALA A 59 16.58 -3.99 3.47
N ALA A 60 15.72 -3.70 4.45
CA ALA A 60 14.28 -3.64 4.20
C ALA A 60 13.88 -2.42 3.34
N GLN A 61 14.54 -1.27 3.50
CA GLN A 61 14.33 -0.11 2.63
C GLN A 61 14.71 -0.43 1.17
N ASP A 62 15.87 -1.05 0.94
CA ASP A 62 16.31 -1.48 -0.40
C ASP A 62 15.35 -2.49 -1.02
N ALA A 63 14.83 -3.44 -0.23
CA ALA A 63 13.81 -4.36 -0.70
C ALA A 63 12.51 -3.63 -1.05
N CYS A 64 12.11 -2.64 -0.24
CA CYS A 64 10.90 -1.86 -0.45
C CYS A 64 10.97 -1.00 -1.72
N GLU A 65 12.14 -0.49 -2.10
CA GLU A 65 12.35 0.19 -3.39
C GLU A 65 11.97 -0.70 -4.59
N SER A 66 12.32 -1.98 -4.53
CA SER A 66 11.94 -2.94 -5.58
C SER A 66 10.44 -3.21 -5.60
N LEU A 67 9.79 -3.24 -4.44
CA LEU A 67 8.33 -3.39 -4.33
C LEU A 67 7.61 -2.14 -4.86
N PHE A 68 8.10 -0.95 -4.56
CA PHE A 68 7.57 0.31 -5.09
C PHE A 68 7.74 0.42 -6.61
N ALA A 69 8.85 -0.06 -7.16
CA ALA A 69 9.03 -0.15 -8.60
C ALA A 69 7.99 -1.09 -9.26
N MET A 70 7.70 -2.24 -8.63
CA MET A 70 6.68 -3.17 -9.11
C MET A 70 5.28 -2.55 -9.08
N MET A 71 4.95 -1.85 -7.99
CA MET A 71 3.69 -1.14 -7.82
C MET A 71 3.52 -0.04 -8.87
N ASP A 72 4.55 0.78 -9.09
CA ASP A 72 4.55 1.84 -10.10
C ASP A 72 4.36 1.28 -11.52
N ALA A 73 5.02 0.15 -11.84
CA ALA A 73 4.87 -0.51 -13.13
C ALA A 73 3.46 -1.08 -13.37
N GLU A 74 2.76 -1.54 -12.33
CA GLU A 74 1.36 -1.95 -12.48
C GLU A 74 0.45 -0.72 -12.64
N LEU A 75 0.67 0.33 -11.84
CA LEU A 75 -0.08 1.58 -11.91
C LEU A 75 0.21 2.39 -13.19
N ALA A 76 1.24 2.03 -13.95
CA ALA A 76 1.43 2.53 -15.31
C ALA A 76 0.37 1.99 -16.28
N LYS A 77 -0.16 0.79 -16.02
CA LYS A 77 -1.12 0.08 -16.88
C LYS A 77 -2.56 0.30 -16.44
N HIS A 78 -2.78 0.52 -15.14
CA HIS A 78 -4.09 0.67 -14.54
C HIS A 78 -4.16 1.91 -13.64
N THR A 79 -5.35 2.47 -13.48
CA THR A 79 -5.54 3.63 -12.59
C THR A 79 -5.42 3.20 -11.12
N TRP A 80 -5.96 2.04 -10.79
CA TRP A 80 -6.01 1.45 -9.46
C TRP A 80 -5.46 0.02 -9.49
N PHE A 81 -5.02 -0.51 -8.34
CA PHE A 81 -4.66 -1.93 -8.23
C PHE A 81 -5.85 -2.84 -8.51
N SER A 82 -7.07 -2.34 -8.28
CA SER A 82 -8.31 -3.05 -8.62
C SER A 82 -8.73 -2.88 -10.10
N GLY A 83 -7.91 -2.23 -10.94
CA GLY A 83 -8.16 -2.00 -12.36
C GLY A 83 -8.62 -0.56 -12.66
N ASP A 84 -9.75 -0.42 -13.36
CA ASP A 84 -10.25 0.88 -13.83
C ASP A 84 -10.85 1.73 -12.71
N THR A 85 -11.34 1.10 -11.64
CA THR A 85 -11.98 1.76 -10.49
C THR A 85 -11.34 1.35 -9.18
N PHE A 86 -11.34 2.25 -8.20
CA PHE A 86 -10.90 1.97 -6.84
C PHE A 86 -11.62 0.75 -6.24
N GLY A 87 -10.88 -0.14 -5.59
CA GLY A 87 -11.45 -1.35 -5.02
C GLY A 87 -10.66 -1.96 -3.87
N VAL A 88 -10.91 -3.25 -3.62
CA VAL A 88 -10.37 -3.98 -2.48
C VAL A 88 -8.86 -4.19 -2.52
N GLY A 89 -8.26 -4.27 -3.71
CA GLY A 89 -6.80 -4.34 -3.85
C GLY A 89 -6.12 -3.07 -3.35
N ASP A 90 -6.69 -1.90 -3.68
CA ASP A 90 -6.20 -0.61 -3.22
C ASP A 90 -6.33 -0.47 -1.70
N ILE A 91 -7.47 -0.88 -1.15
CA ILE A 91 -7.73 -0.85 0.30
C ILE A 91 -6.71 -1.68 1.07
N ALA A 92 -6.29 -2.82 0.52
CA ALA A 92 -5.30 -3.69 1.19
C ALA A 92 -3.90 -3.09 1.17
N VAL A 93 -3.51 -2.42 0.08
CA VAL A 93 -2.15 -1.88 -0.10
C VAL A 93 -1.96 -0.54 0.61
N ALA A 94 -2.96 0.35 0.54
CA ALA A 94 -2.83 1.74 0.95
C ALA A 94 -2.33 2.00 2.39
N PRO A 95 -2.76 1.26 3.42
CA PRO A 95 -2.27 1.47 4.79
C PRO A 95 -0.77 1.25 4.95
N PHE A 96 -0.19 0.29 4.22
CA PHE A 96 1.24 0.02 4.25
C PHE A 96 2.02 1.17 3.58
N VAL A 97 1.55 1.63 2.42
CA VAL A 97 2.17 2.75 1.71
C VAL A 97 2.13 4.02 2.52
N TRP A 98 0.99 4.35 3.16
CA TRP A 98 0.88 5.52 4.04
C TRP A 98 1.98 5.54 5.09
N ASN A 99 2.19 4.43 5.80
CA ASN A 99 3.26 4.35 6.78
C ASN A 99 4.62 4.62 6.12
N LEU A 100 4.95 3.89 5.05
CA LEU A 100 6.26 4.00 4.39
C LEU A 100 6.56 5.42 3.91
N THR A 101 5.56 6.16 3.46
CA THR A 101 5.70 7.54 2.97
C THR A 101 5.64 8.61 4.06
N ASN A 102 5.27 8.25 5.29
CA ASN A 102 5.05 9.20 6.39
C ASN A 102 5.91 8.94 7.63
N MET A 103 6.94 8.10 7.53
CA MET A 103 7.92 7.82 8.60
C MET A 103 9.23 8.63 8.48
N GLY A 104 9.27 9.67 7.64
CA GLY A 104 10.47 10.50 7.43
C GLY A 104 11.52 9.87 6.51
N LEU A 105 11.13 8.87 5.72
CA LEU A 105 11.97 8.26 4.69
C LEU A 105 11.85 8.98 3.36
N SER A 106 12.92 8.92 2.57
CA SER A 106 12.93 9.36 1.18
C SER A 106 12.96 8.15 0.27
N TRP A 107 12.16 8.18 -0.79
CA TRP A 107 12.04 7.10 -1.77
C TRP A 107 12.36 7.64 -3.16
N THR A 108 12.81 6.76 -4.05
CA THR A 108 12.96 7.07 -5.48
C THR A 108 11.62 7.52 -6.04
N PRO A 109 11.55 8.63 -6.80
CA PRO A 109 10.29 9.10 -7.38
C PRO A 109 9.62 8.04 -8.27
N ARG A 110 8.31 7.85 -8.09
CA ARG A 110 7.49 6.85 -8.79
C ARG A 110 6.19 7.51 -9.25
N PRO A 111 6.12 8.05 -10.48
CA PRO A 111 5.06 8.98 -10.87
C PRO A 111 3.66 8.36 -10.85
N HIS A 112 3.52 7.06 -11.13
CA HIS A 112 2.23 6.38 -11.12
C HIS A 112 1.79 6.01 -9.71
N LEU A 113 2.74 5.61 -8.86
CA LEU A 113 2.49 5.41 -7.44
C LEU A 113 2.12 6.73 -6.73
N GLU A 114 2.84 7.81 -6.99
CA GLU A 114 2.56 9.15 -6.46
C GLU A 114 1.18 9.65 -6.89
N ARG A 115 0.82 9.46 -8.18
CA ARG A 115 -0.54 9.75 -8.67
C ARG A 115 -1.59 8.96 -7.88
N TRP A 116 -1.38 7.67 -7.66
CA TRP A 116 -2.31 6.84 -6.91
C TRP A 116 -2.43 7.27 -5.44
N ILE A 117 -1.30 7.63 -4.78
CA ILE A 117 -1.32 8.20 -3.42
C ILE A 117 -2.14 9.49 -3.39
N GLN A 118 -1.95 10.38 -4.36
CA GLN A 118 -2.70 11.63 -4.48
C GLN A 118 -4.20 11.36 -4.62
N GLN A 119 -4.59 10.44 -5.52
CA GLN A 119 -6.00 10.05 -5.70
C GLN A 119 -6.62 9.42 -4.44
N LEU A 120 -5.85 8.65 -3.66
CA LEU A 120 -6.29 8.15 -2.37
C LEU A 120 -6.52 9.29 -1.37
N SER A 121 -5.63 10.28 -1.34
CA SER A 121 -5.72 11.42 -0.42
C SER A 121 -6.98 12.28 -0.64
N GLU A 122 -7.57 12.22 -1.83
CA GLU A 122 -8.81 12.91 -2.15
C GLU A 122 -10.04 12.23 -1.52
N ARG A 123 -9.93 10.97 -1.10
CA ARG A 123 -11.04 10.18 -0.55
C ARG A 123 -11.27 10.50 0.94
N PRO A 124 -12.43 11.04 1.34
CA PRO A 124 -12.69 11.39 2.74
C PRO A 124 -12.52 10.23 3.72
N ALA A 125 -12.97 9.02 3.35
CA ALA A 125 -12.82 7.83 4.18
C ALA A 125 -11.35 7.46 4.41
N TYR A 126 -10.51 7.62 3.39
CA TYR A 126 -9.07 7.34 3.50
C TYR A 126 -8.37 8.37 4.39
N ARG A 127 -8.67 9.65 4.20
CA ARG A 127 -8.15 10.73 5.06
C ARG A 127 -8.48 10.51 6.54
N ASN A 128 -9.73 10.14 6.82
CA ASN A 128 -10.21 10.04 8.19
C ASN A 128 -9.73 8.79 8.94
N VAL A 129 -9.44 7.70 8.22
CA VAL A 129 -9.15 6.39 8.83
C VAL A 129 -7.67 6.00 8.70
N VAL A 130 -7.05 6.29 7.56
CA VAL A 130 -5.68 5.86 7.27
C VAL A 130 -4.68 6.99 7.44
N MET A 131 -5.01 8.23 7.01
CA MET A 131 -4.09 9.37 7.07
C MET A 131 -3.98 10.01 8.46
N ILE A 132 -3.75 9.17 9.47
CA ILE A 132 -3.51 9.57 10.86
C ILE A 132 -2.00 9.52 11.15
N PRO A 133 -1.51 10.19 12.22
CA PRO A 133 -0.10 10.15 12.59
C PRO A 133 0.41 8.71 12.76
N VAL A 134 1.58 8.42 12.21
CA VAL A 134 2.25 7.14 12.40
C VAL A 134 2.93 7.16 13.76
N THR A 135 2.34 6.48 14.73
CA THR A 135 2.87 6.31 16.09
C THR A 135 3.28 4.88 16.35
#